data_AF-Q55092-F1
#
_entry.id   AF-Q55092-F1
#
_cell.length_a   1.000
_cell.length_b   1.000
_cell.length_c   1.000
_cell.angle_alpha   90.00
_cell.angle_beta   90.00
_cell.angle_gamma   90.00
#
_symmetry.space_group_name_H-M   'P 1'
#
loop_
_entity.id
_entity.type
_entity.pdbx_description
1 polymer ?
#
loop_
_entity_poly.entity_id
_entity_poly.type
_entity_poly.pdbx_seq_one_letter_code
_entity_poly.pdbx_strand_id
1 'polypeptide(L)' 'TPIEEIGIVGVREMYKSLGTPIDGVREGVRAMKEVAGSMMSGEDSAEAAAYFDYVIGALQ' A
#
# COMPACT_ATOMS: atom_id res chain seq x y z
N THR A 1 11.96 6.28 2.75
CA THR A 1 12.26 5.39 1.59
C THR A 1 11.64 5.99 0.33
N PRO A 2 11.95 5.53 -0.91
CA PRO A 2 11.31 6.09 -2.10
C PRO A 2 9.78 6.03 -2.07
N ILE A 3 9.21 4.99 -1.46
CA ILE A 3 7.76 4.84 -1.25
C ILE A 3 7.21 6.00 -0.40
N GLU A 4 7.90 6.32 0.69
CA GLU A 4 7.49 7.34 1.64
C GLU A 4 7.51 8.74 1.01
N GLU A 5 8.64 9.09 0.39
CA GLU A 5 8.90 10.42 -0.16
C GLU A 5 8.00 10.75 -1.35
N ILE A 6 7.64 9.74 -2.16
CA ILE A 6 6.86 9.94 -3.37
C ILE A 6 5.36 9.74 -3.12
N GLY A 7 4.98 8.73 -2.33
CA GLY A 7 3.61 8.22 -2.27
C GLY A 7 2.89 8.36 -0.94
N ILE A 8 3.61 8.62 0.16
CA ILE A 8 3.00 8.65 1.52
C ILE A 8 2.95 10.07 2.09
N VAL A 9 4.01 10.86 1.95
CA VAL A 9 4.02 12.23 2.48
C VAL A 9 2.94 13.06 1.79
N GLY A 10 1.92 13.51 2.54
CA GLY A 10 0.79 14.30 2.03
C GLY A 10 -0.37 13.49 1.44
N VAL A 11 -0.34 12.15 1.51
CA VAL A 11 -1.33 11.27 0.87
C VAL A 11 -2.74 11.45 1.44
N ARG A 12 -2.85 11.71 2.75
CA ARG A 12 -4.13 11.90 3.44
C ARG A 12 -4.78 13.21 3.04
N GLU A 13 -4.00 14.28 2.99
CA GLU A 13 -4.42 15.61 2.53
C GLU A 13 -4.90 15.54 1.08
N MET A 14 -4.14 14.84 0.22
CA MET A 14 -4.48 14.63 -1.18
C MET A 14 -5.82 13.90 -1.33
N TYR A 15 -5.99 12.72 -0.71
CA TYR A 15 -7.23 11.95 -0.84
C TYR A 15 -8.43 12.67 -0.24
N LYS A 16 -8.26 13.37 0.88
CA LYS A 16 -9.30 14.22 1.46
C LYS A 16 -9.72 15.35 0.50
N SER A 17 -8.76 16.01 -0.14
CA SER A 17 -9.00 17.09 -1.11
C SER A 17 -9.78 16.60 -2.33
N LEU A 18 -9.49 15.38 -2.79
CA LEU A 18 -10.16 14.75 -3.92
C LEU A 18 -11.50 14.07 -3.56
N GLY A 19 -11.83 13.94 -2.28
CA GLY A 19 -13.00 13.21 -1.81
C GLY A 19 -12.88 11.68 -1.95
N THR A 20 -11.67 11.17 -2.14
CA THR A 20 -11.42 9.73 -2.30
C THR A 20 -11.40 9.05 -0.92
N PRO A 21 -12.16 7.96 -0.72
CA PRO A 21 -12.12 7.21 0.54
C PRO A 21 -10.79 6.47 0.69
N ILE A 22 -9.95 6.91 1.64
CA ILE A 22 -8.62 6.33 1.88
C ILE A 22 -8.68 4.84 2.26
N ASP A 23 -9.74 4.42 2.94
CA ASP A 23 -10.00 3.01 3.26
C ASP A 23 -10.13 2.14 2.00
N GLY A 24 -10.72 2.68 0.93
CA GLY A 24 -10.85 1.97 -0.35
C GLY A 24 -9.51 1.82 -1.06
N VAL A 25 -8.64 2.84 -0.97
CA VAL A 25 -7.26 2.77 -1.48
C VAL A 25 -6.46 1.74 -0.70
N ARG A 26 -6.56 1.76 0.64
CA ARG A 26 -5.91 0.78 1.51
C ARG A 26 -6.33 -0.65 1.16
N GLU A 27 -7.62 -0.87 0.93
CA GLU A 27 -8.13 -2.19 0.52
C GLU A 27 -7.62 -2.60 -0.86
N GLY A 28 -7.53 -1.66 -1.81
CA GLY A 28 -6.89 -1.91 -3.10
C GLY A 28 -5.44 -2.37 -2.97
N VAL A 29 -4.65 -1.75 -2.07
CA VAL A 29 -3.27 -2.17 -1.79
C VAL A 29 -3.21 -3.55 -1.15
N ARG A 30 -4.15 -3.89 -0.25
CA ARG A 30 -4.28 -5.24 0.30
C ARG A 30 -4.59 -6.28 -0.78
N ALA A 31 -5.51 -6.00 -1.68
CA ALA A 31 -5.81 -6.88 -2.80
C ALA A 31 -4.61 -7.07 -3.74
N MET A 32 -3.84 -6.00 -4.00
CA MET A 32 -2.59 -6.10 -4.76
C MET A 32 -1.55 -6.99 -4.08
N LYS A 33 -1.41 -6.89 -2.74
CA LYS A 33 -0.53 -7.77 -1.96
C LYS A 33 -0.89 -9.24 -2.14
N GLU A 34 -2.17 -9.58 -2.05
CA GLU A 34 -2.64 -10.96 -2.18
C GLU A 34 -2.36 -11.53 -3.58
N VAL A 35 -2.68 -10.77 -4.63
CA VAL A 35 -2.42 -11.18 -6.02
C VAL A 35 -0.92 -11.32 -6.26
N ALA A 36 -0.11 -10.32 -5.87
CA ALA A 36 1.34 -10.36 -6.06
C ALA A 36 1.98 -11.53 -5.31
N GLY A 37 1.59 -11.77 -4.06
CA GLY A 37 2.09 -12.90 -3.26
C GLY A 37 1.77 -14.26 -3.88
N SER A 38 0.62 -14.40 -4.56
CA SER A 38 0.28 -15.64 -5.28
C SER A 38 1.17 -15.94 -6.50
N MET A 39 1.91 -14.94 -6.99
CA MET A 39 2.79 -15.05 -8.16
C MET A 39 4.26 -15.27 -7.78
N MET A 40 4.57 -15.37 -6.49
CA MET A 40 5.93 -15.41 -5.95
C MET A 40 6.21 -16.70 -5.18
N SER A 41 7.48 -17.00 -4.94
CA SER A 41 7.87 -18.03 -3.98
C SER A 41 7.51 -17.59 -2.56
N GLY A 42 7.46 -18.52 -1.60
CA GLY A 42 7.14 -18.17 -0.21
C GLY A 42 8.12 -17.18 0.42
N GLU A 43 9.41 -17.27 0.06
CA GLU A 43 10.46 -16.38 0.55
C GLU A 43 10.34 -14.99 -0.08
N ASP A 44 10.23 -14.91 -1.41
CA ASP A 44 10.04 -13.64 -2.13
C ASP A 44 8.74 -12.94 -1.71
N SER A 45 7.67 -13.71 -1.54
CA SER A 45 6.38 -13.18 -1.09
C SER A 45 6.48 -12.61 0.33
N ALA A 46 7.27 -13.21 1.22
CA ALA A 46 7.44 -12.71 2.58
C ALA A 46 8.23 -11.40 2.60
N GLU A 47 9.27 -11.29 1.77
CA GLU A 47 10.03 -10.05 1.61
C GLU A 47 9.17 -8.94 0.99
N ALA A 48 8.47 -9.23 -0.12
CA ALA A 48 7.60 -8.28 -0.80
C ALA A 48 6.44 -7.80 0.10
N ALA A 49 5.88 -8.70 0.92
CA ALA A 49 4.78 -8.39 1.82
C ALA A 49 5.07 -7.22 2.77
N ALA A 50 6.32 -7.10 3.25
CA ALA A 50 6.71 -6.02 4.16
C ALA A 50 6.52 -4.62 3.54
N TYR A 51 6.77 -4.48 2.24
CA TYR A 51 6.57 -3.21 1.52
C TYR A 51 5.09 -2.88 1.35
N PHE A 52 4.25 -3.87 1.03
CA PHE A 52 2.80 -3.67 0.99
C PHE A 52 2.23 -3.31 2.35
N ASP A 53 2.67 -3.98 3.42
CA ASP A 53 2.22 -3.72 4.78
C ASP A 53 2.60 -2.33 5.26
N TYR A 54 3.77 -1.83 4.88
CA TYR A 54 4.18 -0.45 5.13
C TYR A 54 3.20 0.55 4.49
N VAL A 55 2.85 0.37 3.21
CA VAL A 55 1.90 1.25 2.50
C VAL A 55 0.50 1.17 3.14
N ILE A 56 0.03 -0.04 3.44
CA ILE A 56 -1.29 -0.27 4.08
C ILE A 56 -1.36 0.43 5.45
N GLY A 57 -0.28 0.34 6.24
CA GLY A 57 -0.18 1.00 7.53
C GLY A 57 -0.14 2.53 7.43
N ALA A 58 0.46 3.06 6.38
CA ALA A 58 0.51 4.49 6.12
C ALA A 58 -0.83 5.09 5.64
N LEU A 59 -1.73 4.26 5.09
CA LEU A 59 -3.07 4.63 4.62
C LEU A 59 -4.16 4.51 5.70
N GLN A 60 -3.78 4.53 6.98
CA GLN A 60 -4.73 4.68 8.11
C GLN A 60 -5.35 6.07 8.15
#